data_AF-A0A969BM56-F1
#
_entry.id   AF-A0A969BM56-F1
#
_cell.length_a   1.000
_cell.length_b   1.000
_cell.length_c   1.000
_cell.angle_alpha   90.00
_cell.angle_beta   90.00
_cell.angle_gamma   90.00
#
_symmetry.space_group_name_H-M   'P 1'
#
loop_
_entity.id
_entity.type
_entity.pdbx_description
1 polymer ?
#
loop_
_entity_poly.entity_id
_entity_poly.type
_entity_poly.pdbx_seq_one_letter_code
_entity_poly.pdbx_strand_id
1 'polypeptide(L)'
;MFKTAAVAIAAGLLGLAAIFQASGPDMRAIAVVDGKTILMSRTEVTRGEWQACVDDDRCASLPAFQKQAGHNYPMTGISYFDAMDYVSWLNETTGDTFRLPTAEEWQLAAKELPKPVRKKLFDDPRLAWAAEYGAMPNVPRTLRESGEFGTFSNGIADLGGNV
;
A
#
# COMPACT_ATOMS: atom_id res chain seq x y z
N MET A 1 21.64 -5.43 26.88
CA MET A 1 22.41 -4.96 25.71
C MET A 1 21.81 -3.63 25.29
N PHE A 2 22.42 -2.53 25.72
CA PHE A 2 21.94 -1.18 25.46
C PHE A 2 22.59 -0.66 24.17
N LYS A 3 21.79 -0.36 23.15
CA LYS A 3 22.27 0.40 21.98
C LYS A 3 22.19 1.88 22.31
N THR A 4 23.34 2.48 22.59
CA THR A 4 23.55 3.93 22.65
C THR A 4 23.33 4.53 21.27
N ALA A 5 22.47 5.54 21.17
CA ALA A 5 22.36 6.39 19.99
C ALA A 5 23.56 7.34 19.94
N ALA A 6 24.34 7.30 18.85
CA ALA A 6 25.41 8.24 18.60
C ALA A 6 24.86 9.47 17.86
N VAL A 7 25.01 10.65 18.46
CA VAL A 7 24.88 11.93 17.76
C VAL A 7 26.25 12.24 17.15
N ALA A 8 26.33 12.32 15.82
CA ALA A 8 27.52 12.80 15.12
C ALA A 8 27.27 14.24 14.66
N ILE A 9 28.02 15.19 15.24
CA ILE A 9 28.17 16.54 14.72
C ILE A 9 29.38 16.49 13.78
N ALA A 10 29.15 16.59 12.46
CA ALA A 10 30.22 16.72 11.48
C ALA A 10 30.20 18.13 10.87
N ALA A 11 31.25 18.89 11.16
CA ALA A 11 31.56 20.15 10.52
C ALA A 11 32.38 19.89 9.24
N GLY A 12 31.97 20.47 8.10
CA GLY A 12 32.86 20.78 6.97
C GLY A 12 33.04 19.76 5.85
N LEU A 13 32.33 20.02 4.74
CA LEU A 13 32.64 19.81 3.30
C LEU A 13 33.13 18.44 2.76
N LEU A 14 32.43 18.05 1.68
CA LEU A 14 32.70 17.00 0.68
C LEU A 14 32.25 15.57 1.03
N GLY A 15 31.05 15.25 0.53
CA GLY A 15 30.48 13.92 0.53
C GLY A 15 29.05 13.98 1.05
N LEU A 16 28.08 14.23 0.16
CA LEU A 16 26.66 13.97 0.42
C LEU A 16 26.48 12.45 0.59
N ALA A 17 26.88 11.91 1.73
CA ALA A 17 26.21 10.76 2.28
C ALA A 17 24.88 11.31 2.79
N ALA A 18 23.90 11.41 1.89
CA ALA A 18 22.52 11.54 2.28
C ALA A 18 22.26 10.40 3.26
N ILE A 19 22.13 10.73 4.55
CA ILE A 19 21.57 9.83 5.53
C ILE A 19 20.10 9.71 5.10
N PHE A 20 19.84 8.86 4.11
CA PHE A 20 18.53 8.35 3.81
C PHE A 20 18.14 7.51 5.02
N GLN A 21 17.59 8.18 6.04
CA GLN A 21 16.53 7.53 6.78
C GLN A 21 15.38 7.42 5.77
N ALA A 22 15.38 6.32 5.00
CA ALA A 22 14.20 5.86 4.32
C ALA A 22 13.20 5.60 5.45
N SER A 23 12.44 6.62 5.84
CA SER A 23 11.19 6.43 6.54
C SER A 23 10.39 5.51 5.63
N GLY A 24 10.33 4.23 6.02
CA GLY A 24 9.55 3.23 5.32
C GLY A 24 8.08 3.67 5.18
N PRO A 25 7.25 2.86 4.51
CA PRO A 25 5.86 3.21 4.28
C PRO A 25 5.15 3.63 5.58
N ASP A 26 4.22 4.58 5.49
CA ASP A 26 3.39 4.99 6.62
C ASP A 26 2.50 3.82 7.07
N MET A 27 2.88 3.12 8.14
CA MET A 27 2.20 1.91 8.60
C MET A 27 1.06 2.21 9.59
N ARG A 28 -0.07 1.52 9.43
CA ARG A 28 -1.26 1.63 10.29
C ARG A 28 -1.64 0.27 10.86
N ALA A 29 -2.08 0.25 12.11
CA ALA A 29 -2.60 -0.96 12.74
C ALA A 29 -4.01 -1.27 12.23
N ILE A 30 -4.21 -2.48 11.69
CA ILE A 30 -5.51 -2.91 11.16
C ILE A 30 -6.23 -3.91 12.06
N ALA A 31 -5.48 -4.69 12.85
CA ALA A 31 -6.03 -5.70 13.74
C ALA A 31 -4.99 -6.18 14.77
N VAL A 32 -5.47 -6.88 15.79
CA VAL A 32 -4.65 -7.70 16.67
C VAL A 32 -5.10 -9.16 16.53
N VAL A 33 -4.18 -10.05 16.15
CA VAL A 33 -4.42 -11.48 15.96
C VAL A 33 -3.43 -12.23 16.84
N ASP A 34 -3.93 -13.09 17.74
CA ASP A 34 -3.12 -13.86 18.70
C ASP A 34 -2.12 -13.00 19.49
N GLY A 35 -2.56 -11.80 19.90
CA GLY A 35 -1.73 -10.84 20.65
C GLY A 35 -0.67 -10.10 19.82
N LYS A 36 -0.63 -10.31 18.50
CA LYS A 36 0.25 -9.59 17.57
C LYS A 36 -0.53 -8.54 16.80
N THR A 37 -0.01 -7.32 16.75
CA THR A 37 -0.57 -6.27 15.92
C THR A 37 -0.21 -6.50 14.46
N ILE A 38 -1.20 -6.51 13.59
CA ILE A 38 -1.01 -6.51 12.14
C ILE A 38 -0.96 -5.06 11.68
N LEU A 39 0.15 -4.70 11.03
CA LEU A 39 0.37 -3.40 10.41
C LEU A 39 0.21 -3.53 8.89
N MET A 40 -0.35 -2.50 8.26
CA MET A 40 -0.52 -2.39 6.81
C MET A 40 -0.13 -0.98 6.37
N SER A 41 0.42 -0.82 5.17
CA SER A 41 0.69 0.51 4.62
C SER A 41 -0.62 1.31 4.54
N ARG A 42 -0.53 2.61 4.84
CA ARG A 42 -1.66 3.52 4.84
C ARG A 42 -2.34 3.59 3.48
N THR A 43 -1.54 3.63 2.42
CA THR A 43 -1.96 3.67 1.02
C THR A 43 -1.41 2.46 0.29
N GLU A 44 -1.81 2.28 -0.96
CA GLU A 44 -1.08 1.49 -1.92
C GLU A 44 0.34 2.03 -2.11
N VAL A 45 1.24 1.19 -2.62
CA VAL A 45 2.59 1.63 -2.99
C VAL A 45 2.48 2.65 -4.11
N THR A 46 3.00 3.84 -3.87
CA THR A 46 2.96 4.96 -4.81
C THR A 46 4.05 4.83 -5.87
N ARG A 47 3.89 5.55 -6.98
CA ARG A 47 4.94 5.67 -8.01
C ARG A 47 6.22 6.29 -7.46
N GLY A 48 6.12 7.22 -6.52
CA GLY A 48 7.27 7.82 -5.85
C GLY A 48 8.07 6.82 -5.03
N GLU A 49 7.37 5.99 -4.24
CA GLU A 49 8.00 4.90 -3.47
C GLU A 49 8.61 3.84 -4.40
N TRP A 50 7.90 3.47 -5.46
CA TRP A 50 8.43 2.56 -6.47
C TRP A 50 9.68 3.13 -7.15
N GLN A 51 9.68 4.44 -7.47
CA GLN A 51 10.80 5.09 -8.14
C GLN A 51 12.07 5.03 -7.29
N ALA A 52 11.98 5.07 -5.95
CA ALA A 52 13.15 4.86 -5.09
C ALA A 52 13.77 3.46 -5.27
N CYS A 53 12.96 2.41 -5.43
CA CYS A 53 13.45 1.08 -5.76
C CYS A 53 14.07 1.00 -7.17
N VAL A 54 13.53 1.77 -8.12
CA VAL A 54 14.09 1.88 -9.48
C VAL A 54 15.43 2.61 -9.46
N ASP A 55 15.56 3.67 -8.66
CA ASP A 55 16.79 4.46 -8.54
C ASP A 55 17.95 3.65 -7.94
N ASP A 56 17.64 2.60 -7.16
CA ASP A 56 18.59 1.64 -6.62
C ASP A 56 18.84 0.42 -7.56
N ASP A 57 18.33 0.45 -8.79
CA ASP A 57 18.42 -0.63 -9.79
C ASP A 57 17.80 -1.97 -9.31
N ARG A 58 16.78 -1.91 -8.45
CA ARG A 58 16.12 -3.09 -7.86
C ARG A 58 14.73 -3.38 -8.40
N CYS A 59 14.08 -2.40 -9.00
CA CYS A 59 12.73 -2.53 -9.58
C CYS A 59 12.69 -2.15 -11.06
N ALA A 60 11.69 -2.68 -11.77
CA ALA A 60 11.46 -2.35 -13.18
C ALA A 60 11.13 -0.85 -13.36
N SER A 61 11.74 -0.25 -14.38
CA SER A 61 11.57 1.18 -14.66
C SER A 61 10.13 1.52 -15.07
N LEU A 62 9.63 2.66 -14.59
CA LEU A 62 8.32 3.17 -14.98
C LEU A 62 8.28 3.58 -16.46
N PRO A 63 7.24 3.20 -17.22
CA PRO A 63 6.95 3.80 -18.52
C PRO A 63 6.86 5.33 -18.45
N ALA A 64 7.28 6.01 -19.52
CA ALA A 64 7.36 7.48 -19.56
C ALA A 64 6.04 8.18 -19.19
N PHE A 65 4.89 7.64 -19.62
CA PHE A 65 3.58 8.21 -19.31
C PHE A 65 3.23 8.16 -17.82
N GLN A 66 3.71 7.15 -17.07
CA GLN A 66 3.51 7.08 -15.62
C GLN A 66 4.41 8.06 -14.86
N LYS A 67 5.65 8.27 -15.34
CA LYS A 67 6.57 9.27 -14.77
C LYS A 67 6.04 10.70 -14.88
N GLN A 68 5.33 11.00 -15.97
CA GLN A 68 4.73 12.32 -16.21
C GLN A 68 3.45 12.57 -15.38
N ALA A 69 2.79 11.51 -14.93
CA ALA A 69 1.46 11.58 -14.31
C ALA A 69 1.49 11.64 -12.76
N GLY A 70 2.61 12.08 -12.16
CA GLY A 70 2.72 12.37 -10.72
C GLY A 70 3.17 11.21 -9.83
N HIS A 71 3.86 11.54 -8.72
CA HIS A 71 4.50 10.57 -7.82
C HIS A 71 3.52 9.96 -6.80
N ASN A 72 2.45 10.67 -6.42
CA ASN A 72 1.51 10.25 -5.38
C ASN A 72 0.42 9.29 -5.88
N TYR A 73 0.44 8.92 -7.16
CA TYR A 73 -0.48 7.93 -7.70
C TYR A 73 -0.04 6.52 -7.30
N PRO A 74 -0.99 5.58 -7.10
CA PRO A 74 -0.64 4.20 -6.87
C PRO A 74 0.10 3.63 -8.09
N MET A 75 1.06 2.76 -7.79
CA MET A 75 1.81 2.06 -8.80
C MET A 75 0.93 1.00 -9.48
N THR A 76 0.94 0.97 -10.81
CA THR A 76 0.10 0.08 -11.61
C THR A 76 0.87 -0.57 -12.74
N GLY A 77 0.38 -1.70 -13.24
CA GLY A 77 1.05 -2.44 -14.32
C GLY A 77 2.26 -3.24 -13.84
N ILE A 78 2.27 -3.62 -12.56
CA ILE A 78 3.28 -4.50 -11.96
C ILE A 78 2.74 -5.92 -11.83
N SER A 79 3.63 -6.90 -11.98
CA SER A 79 3.34 -8.30 -11.70
C SER A 79 3.53 -8.62 -10.21
N TYR A 80 3.10 -9.81 -9.80
CA TYR A 80 3.41 -10.34 -8.47
C TYR A 80 4.92 -10.41 -8.22
N PHE A 81 5.72 -10.80 -9.21
CA PHE A 81 7.16 -10.91 -9.08
C PHE A 81 7.81 -9.55 -8.85
N ASP A 82 7.39 -8.53 -9.60
CA ASP A 82 7.87 -7.16 -9.42
C ASP A 82 7.54 -6.66 -7.99
N ALA A 83 6.34 -6.96 -7.48
CA ALA A 83 5.97 -6.60 -6.11
C ALA A 83 6.84 -7.30 -5.05
N MET A 84 7.25 -8.55 -5.30
CA MET A 84 8.15 -9.27 -4.41
C MET A 84 9.59 -8.72 -4.46
N ASP A 85 10.07 -8.28 -5.63
CA ASP A 85 11.36 -7.60 -5.76
C ASP A 85 11.38 -6.29 -4.96
N TYR A 86 10.29 -5.51 -5.05
CA TYR A 86 10.10 -4.31 -4.22
C TYR A 86 10.12 -4.61 -2.72
N VAL A 87 9.40 -5.65 -2.28
CA VAL A 87 9.40 -6.07 -0.86
C VAL A 87 10.80 -6.49 -0.40
N SER A 88 11.56 -7.22 -1.24
CA SER A 88 12.94 -7.62 -0.91
C SER A 88 13.82 -6.39 -0.73
N TRP A 89 13.79 -5.46 -1.69
CA TRP A 89 14.52 -4.20 -1.60
C TRP A 89 14.13 -3.40 -0.36
N LEU A 90 12.83 -3.26 -0.08
CA LEU A 90 12.35 -2.51 1.07
C LEU A 90 12.88 -3.09 2.39
N ASN A 91 12.88 -4.42 2.53
CA ASN A 91 13.43 -5.11 3.71
C ASN A 91 14.94 -4.90 3.86
N GLU A 92 15.68 -4.96 2.75
CA GLU A 92 17.13 -4.75 2.75
C GLU A 92 17.49 -3.29 3.11
N THR A 93 16.72 -2.34 2.59
CA THR A 93 16.99 -0.90 2.76
C THR A 93 16.60 -0.40 4.15
N THR A 94 15.50 -0.88 4.73
CA THR A 94 15.06 -0.42 6.06
C THR A 94 15.58 -1.29 7.21
N GLY A 95 15.89 -2.56 6.94
CA GLY A 95 16.20 -3.56 7.97
C GLY A 95 14.97 -4.09 8.71
N ASP A 96 13.75 -3.73 8.29
CA ASP A 96 12.49 -4.25 8.83
C ASP A 96 12.01 -5.50 8.06
N THR A 97 10.86 -6.04 8.44
CA THR A 97 10.23 -7.20 7.78
C THR A 97 8.84 -6.85 7.25
N PHE A 98 8.80 -6.49 5.98
CA PHE A 98 7.63 -6.29 5.15
C PHE A 98 7.32 -7.53 4.30
N ARG A 99 6.05 -7.67 3.96
CA ARG A 99 5.51 -8.68 3.05
C ARG A 99 4.17 -8.20 2.49
N LEU A 100 3.69 -8.85 1.44
CA LEU A 100 2.30 -8.69 1.02
C LEU A 100 1.35 -9.21 2.12
N PRO A 101 0.17 -8.59 2.27
CA PRO A 101 -0.84 -9.09 3.20
C PRO A 101 -1.33 -10.47 2.78
N THR A 102 -1.70 -11.30 3.74
CA THR A 102 -2.47 -12.51 3.41
C THR A 102 -3.90 -12.15 3.02
N ALA A 103 -4.63 -13.08 2.41
CA ALA A 103 -6.04 -12.85 2.09
C ALA A 103 -6.87 -12.53 3.35
N GLU A 104 -6.58 -13.21 4.46
CA GLU A 104 -7.24 -12.99 5.75
C GLU A 104 -6.92 -11.62 6.33
N GLU A 105 -5.66 -11.19 6.27
CA GLU A 105 -5.25 -9.86 6.75
C GLU A 105 -5.85 -8.74 5.90
N TRP A 106 -5.92 -8.94 4.60
CA TRP A 106 -6.61 -8.02 3.70
C TRP A 106 -8.10 -7.93 4.05
N GLN A 107 -8.76 -9.07 4.34
CA GLN A 107 -10.14 -9.09 4.82
C GLN A 107 -10.32 -8.38 6.17
N LEU A 108 -9.33 -8.40 7.07
CA LEU A 108 -9.38 -7.65 8.32
C LEU A 108 -9.42 -6.14 8.06
N ALA A 109 -8.58 -5.63 7.16
CA ALA A 109 -8.63 -4.23 6.75
C ALA A 109 -9.96 -3.88 6.06
N ALA A 110 -10.45 -4.76 5.19
CA ALA A 110 -11.69 -4.57 4.44
C ALA A 110 -12.97 -4.54 5.31
N LYS A 111 -12.91 -4.87 6.60
CA LYS A 111 -14.05 -4.73 7.53
C LYS A 111 -14.51 -3.28 7.70
N GLU A 112 -13.64 -2.33 7.41
CA GLU A 112 -13.97 -0.90 7.40
C GLU A 112 -14.90 -0.50 6.24
N LEU A 113 -14.97 -1.33 5.20
CA LEU A 113 -15.83 -1.05 4.06
C LEU A 113 -17.31 -1.15 4.46
N PRO A 114 -18.16 -0.24 3.96
CA PRO A 114 -19.60 -0.37 4.11
C PRO A 114 -20.05 -1.74 3.60
N LYS A 115 -20.79 -2.47 4.42
CA LYS A 115 -21.39 -3.74 3.98
C LYS A 115 -22.38 -3.42 2.86
N PRO A 116 -22.28 -4.09 1.69
CA PRO A 116 -23.20 -3.84 0.61
C PRO A 116 -24.63 -4.15 1.08
N VAL A 117 -25.55 -3.21 0.84
CA VAL A 117 -26.97 -3.45 1.09
C VAL A 117 -27.45 -4.45 0.07
N ARG A 118 -27.69 -5.69 0.50
CA ARG A 118 -28.23 -6.74 -0.35
C ARG A 118 -29.67 -6.42 -0.71
N LYS A 119 -29.90 -5.94 -1.94
CA LYS A 119 -31.23 -5.87 -2.51
C LYS A 119 -31.63 -7.27 -2.98
N LYS A 120 -32.77 -7.79 -2.51
CA LYS A 120 -33.33 -9.04 -3.04
C LYS A 120 -33.80 -8.78 -4.48
N LEU A 121 -33.02 -9.23 -5.47
CA LEU A 121 -33.37 -9.13 -6.89
C LEU A 121 -34.01 -10.41 -7.44
N PHE A 122 -33.79 -11.55 -6.77
CA PHE A 122 -34.27 -12.86 -7.20
C PHE A 122 -34.87 -13.62 -6.00
N ASP A 123 -35.87 -14.47 -6.26
CA ASP A 123 -36.47 -15.34 -5.24
C ASP A 123 -35.73 -16.67 -5.07
N ASP A 124 -34.98 -17.12 -6.09
CA ASP A 124 -34.14 -18.33 -6.01
C ASP A 124 -32.88 -18.04 -5.17
N PRO A 125 -32.67 -18.72 -4.02
CA PRO A 125 -31.51 -18.49 -3.16
C PRO A 125 -30.17 -18.78 -3.85
N ARG A 126 -30.15 -19.61 -4.91
CA ARG A 126 -28.94 -19.88 -5.70
C ARG A 126 -28.48 -18.68 -6.54
N LEU A 127 -29.35 -17.69 -6.73
CA LEU A 127 -29.05 -16.46 -7.47
C LEU A 127 -28.77 -15.26 -6.54
N ALA A 128 -28.71 -15.47 -5.22
CA ALA A 128 -28.44 -14.39 -4.26
C ALA A 128 -27.11 -13.69 -4.54
N TRP A 129 -26.08 -14.42 -5.00
CA TRP A 129 -24.79 -13.85 -5.40
C TRP A 129 -24.89 -12.93 -6.62
N ALA A 130 -25.78 -13.23 -7.58
CA ALA A 130 -25.96 -12.42 -8.78
C ALA A 130 -26.59 -11.06 -8.46
N ALA A 131 -27.40 -11.00 -7.40
CA ALA A 131 -27.94 -9.74 -6.90
C ALA A 131 -26.85 -8.82 -6.34
N GLU A 132 -25.79 -9.38 -5.76
CA GLU A 132 -24.62 -8.60 -5.31
C GLU A 132 -23.88 -8.00 -6.51
N TYR A 133 -23.67 -8.78 -7.57
CA TYR A 133 -22.99 -8.31 -8.79
C TYR A 133 -23.78 -7.20 -9.50
N GLY A 134 -25.10 -7.36 -9.63
CA GLY A 134 -25.97 -6.35 -10.26
C GLY A 134 -26.18 -5.08 -9.43
N ALA A 135 -25.82 -5.10 -8.14
CA ALA A 135 -25.91 -3.96 -7.24
C ALA A 135 -24.57 -3.24 -7.01
N MET A 136 -23.48 -3.71 -7.64
CA MET A 136 -22.19 -3.04 -7.54
C MET A 136 -22.28 -1.62 -8.14
N PRO A 137 -21.86 -0.58 -7.39
CA PRO A 137 -21.85 0.77 -7.92
C PRO A 137 -20.93 0.84 -9.14
N ASN A 138 -21.36 1.57 -10.18
CA ASN A 138 -20.48 1.92 -11.28
C ASN A 138 -19.52 3.01 -10.82
N VAL A 139 -18.41 2.61 -10.21
CA VAL A 139 -17.38 3.54 -9.74
C VAL A 139 -16.48 3.91 -10.93
N PRO A 140 -16.27 5.21 -11.23
CA PRO A 140 -15.34 5.61 -12.28
C PRO A 140 -13.96 4.99 -12.03
N ARG A 141 -13.46 4.24 -13.01
CA ARG A 141 -12.14 3.56 -12.95
C ARG A 141 -10.97 4.51 -13.26
N THR A 142 -11.11 5.77 -12.88
CA THR A 142 -10.07 6.76 -13.07
C THR A 142 -9.10 6.65 -11.92
N LEU A 143 -7.83 6.40 -12.23
CA LEU A 143 -6.75 6.43 -11.25
C LEU A 143 -6.67 7.83 -10.62
N ARG A 144 -6.54 7.89 -9.31
CA ARG A 144 -6.43 9.15 -8.54
C ARG A 144 -5.18 9.16 -7.68
N GLU A 145 -4.81 10.32 -7.15
CA GLU A 145 -3.75 10.36 -6.14
C GLU A 145 -4.18 9.57 -4.90
N SER A 146 -3.21 8.97 -4.22
CA SER A 146 -3.46 8.14 -3.05
C SER A 146 -4.12 8.95 -1.94
N GLY A 147 -5.20 8.43 -1.37
CA GLY A 147 -6.04 9.07 -0.36
C GLY A 147 -7.33 9.70 -0.89
N GLU A 148 -7.51 9.81 -2.20
CA GLU A 148 -8.69 10.49 -2.78
C GLU A 148 -10.00 9.71 -2.68
N PHE A 149 -9.97 8.40 -2.40
CA PHE A 149 -11.17 7.60 -2.13
C PHE A 149 -11.57 7.58 -0.64
N GLY A 150 -10.83 8.34 0.18
CA GLY A 150 -11.12 8.56 1.59
C GLY A 150 -10.23 7.72 2.51
N THR A 151 -10.32 8.03 3.80
CA THR A 151 -9.58 7.34 4.87
C THR A 151 -10.57 6.76 5.87
N PHE A 152 -10.37 5.50 6.25
CA PHE A 152 -11.22 4.75 7.17
C PHE A 152 -10.81 4.97 8.63
N SER A 153 -11.58 4.44 9.58
CA SER A 153 -11.40 4.75 11.00
C SER A 153 -10.08 4.21 11.57
N ASN A 154 -9.55 3.15 10.97
CA ASN A 154 -8.22 2.60 11.24
C ASN A 154 -7.06 3.37 10.57
N GLY A 155 -7.36 4.43 9.82
CA GLY A 155 -6.38 5.29 9.15
C GLY A 155 -5.89 4.78 7.80
N ILE A 156 -6.34 3.60 7.33
CA ILE A 156 -6.05 3.13 5.98
C ILE A 156 -6.85 3.96 4.96
N ALA A 157 -6.25 4.27 3.83
CA ALA A 157 -6.88 4.96 2.71
C ALA A 157 -7.24 4.01 1.58
N ASP A 158 -8.16 4.44 0.71
CA ASP A 158 -8.44 3.86 -0.61
C ASP A 158 -8.86 2.36 -0.65
N LEU A 159 -9.15 1.72 0.50
CA LEU A 159 -9.69 0.33 0.53
C LEU A 159 -10.95 0.13 -0.33
N GLY A 160 -11.72 1.20 -0.57
CA GLY A 160 -12.95 1.18 -1.38
C GLY A 160 -12.71 1.32 -2.88
N GLY A 161 -11.46 1.52 -3.29
CA GLY A 161 -11.04 1.62 -4.67
C GLY A 161 -9.87 2.59 -4.86
N ASN A 162 -9.01 2.23 -5.80
CA ASN A 162 -8.20 3.05 -6.69
C ASN A 162 -7.60 2.04 -7.68
N VAL A 163 -6.96 1.00 -7.12
CA VAL A 163 -6.39 -0.18 -7.78
C VAL A 163 -6.74 -1.49 -7.06
#